data_AF-A0A517XTZ9-F1
#
_entry.id   AF-A0A517XTZ9-F1
#
_cell.length_a   1.000
_cell.length_b   1.000
_cell.length_c   1.000
_cell.angle_alpha   90.00
_cell.angle_beta   90.00
_cell.angle_gamma   90.00
#
_symmetry.space_group_name_H-M   'P 1'
#
loop_
_entity.id
_entity.type
_entity.pdbx_description
1 polymer ?
#
loop_
_entity_poly.entity_id
_entity_poly.type
_entity_poly.pdbx_seq_one_letter_code
_entity_poly.pdbx_strand_id
1 'polypeptide(L)' 'MPTVRVAVVQAGSVLFDTARTLEKLAALTADAAGRGARLVVFPEAFVGGYPKGLGFGARIGSRSPEGREEFRR' A
#
# COMPACT_ATOMS: atom_id res chain seq x y z
N MET A 1 -20.78 -3.82 27.45
CA MET A 1 -20.04 -4.38 26.29
C MET A 1 -18.55 -4.25 26.56
N PRO A 2 -17.70 -5.20 26.13
CA PRO A 2 -16.26 -5.09 26.33
C PRO A 2 -15.66 -3.96 25.49
N THR A 3 -14.73 -3.19 26.05
CA THR A 3 -13.96 -2.17 25.33
C THR A 3 -12.86 -2.81 24.51
N VAL A 4 -12.73 -2.43 23.23
CA VAL A 4 -11.69 -2.93 22.32
C VAL A 4 -10.82 -1.75 21.89
N ARG A 5 -9.50 -1.88 22.06
CA ARG A 5 -8.54 -0.91 21.51
C ARG A 5 -8.25 -1.26 20.06
N VAL A 6 -8.38 -0.28 19.17
CA VAL A 6 -8.12 -0.42 17.72
C VAL A 6 -7.08 0.60 17.27
N ALA A 7 -6.39 0.31 16.16
CA ALA A 7 -5.39 1.19 15.58
C ALA A 7 -5.68 1.45 14.09
N VAL A 8 -5.45 2.70 13.67
CA VAL A 8 -5.48 3.12 12.26
C VAL A 8 -4.04 3.48 11.89
N VAL A 9 -3.54 2.87 10.82
CA VAL A 9 -2.18 3.12 10.31
C VAL A 9 -2.21 4.22 9.26
N GLN A 10 -1.40 5.26 9.45
CA GLN A 10 -1.19 6.31 8.46
C GLN A 10 0.19 6.16 7.82
N ALA A 11 0.27 5.31 6.79
CA ALA A 11 1.51 5.06 6.06
C ALA A 11 1.21 4.74 4.58
N GLY A 12 2.16 5.05 3.69
CA GLY A 12 2.13 4.62 2.29
C GLY A 12 2.90 3.32 2.04
N SER A 13 2.63 2.67 0.91
CA SER A 13 3.33 1.49 0.40
C SER A 13 4.78 1.80 0.01
N VAL A 14 5.58 0.76 -0.18
CA VAL A 14 6.80 0.83 -0.98
C VAL A 14 6.39 0.53 -2.43
N LEU A 15 6.27 1.57 -3.26
CA LEU A 15 5.77 1.42 -4.63
C LEU A 15 6.64 0.46 -5.44
N PHE A 16 6.00 -0.45 -6.18
CA PHE A 16 6.64 -1.49 -7.00
C PHE A 16 7.46 -2.53 -6.22
N ASP A 17 7.26 -2.61 -4.90
CA ASP A 17 7.88 -3.63 -4.05
C ASP A 17 6.88 -4.15 -3.02
N THR A 18 6.10 -5.15 -3.44
CA THR A 18 5.12 -5.81 -2.58
C THR A 18 5.77 -6.49 -1.38
N ALA A 19 6.96 -7.09 -1.56
CA ALA A 19 7.65 -7.79 -0.48
C ALA A 19 8.05 -6.83 0.65
N ARG A 20 8.71 -5.71 0.31
CA ARG A 20 9.04 -4.66 1.28
C ARG A 20 7.81 -4.03 1.90
N THR A 21 6.72 -3.89 1.15
CA THR A 21 5.45 -3.40 1.68
C THR A 21 4.84 -4.36 2.71
N LEU A 22 4.93 -5.68 2.49
CA LEU A 22 4.49 -6.69 3.45
C LEU A 22 5.37 -6.70 4.70
N GLU A 23 6.68 -6.53 4.58
CA GLU A 23 7.59 -6.36 5.73
C GLU A 23 7.20 -5.14 6.56
N LYS A 24 6.90 -4.01 5.91
CA LYS A 24 6.42 -2.79 6.57
C LYS A 24 5.06 -3.00 7.26
N LEU A 25 4.14 -3.71 6.60
CA LEU A 25 2.84 -4.07 7.16
C LEU A 25 3.02 -4.87 8.45
N ALA A 26 3.88 -5.90 8.42
CA ALA A 26 4.17 -6.76 9.57
C ALA A 26 4.76 -5.94 10.73
N ALA A 27 5.73 -5.07 10.46
CA ALA A 27 6.34 -4.22 11.48
C ALA A 27 5.33 -3.25 12.14
N LEU A 28 4.48 -2.59 11.34
CA LEU A 28 3.46 -1.66 11.85
C LEU A 28 2.35 -2.39 12.63
N THR A 29 2.03 -3.61 12.22
CA THR A 29 1.06 -4.47 12.93
C THR A 29 1.64 -4.88 14.29
N ALA A 30 2.91 -5.27 14.34
CA ALA A 30 3.59 -5.64 15.57
C ALA A 30 3.70 -4.46 16.56
N ASP A 31 4.00 -3.24 16.08
CA ASP A 31 3.97 -2.03 16.91
C ASP A 31 2.58 -1.76 17.50
N ALA A 32 1.53 -1.78 16.66
CA ALA A 32 0.17 -1.56 17.12
C ALA A 32 -0.29 -2.62 18.14
N ALA A 33 0.07 -3.89 17.90
CA ALA A 33 -0.19 -4.99 18.83
C ALA A 33 0.56 -4.80 20.16
N GLY A 34 1.83 -4.39 20.13
CA GLY A 34 2.63 -4.05 21.31
C GLY A 34 2.02 -2.91 22.14
N ARG A 35 1.25 -2.02 21.48
CA ARG A 35 0.49 -0.95 22.12
C ARG A 35 -0.94 -1.38 22.54
N GLY A 36 -1.25 -2.67 22.48
CA GLY A 36 -2.51 -3.26 22.93
C GLY A 36 -3.67 -3.17 21.94
N ALA A 37 -3.42 -2.86 20.66
CA ALA A 37 -4.47 -2.90 19.64
C ALA A 37 -4.89 -4.35 19.34
N ARG A 38 -6.20 -4.56 19.20
CA ARG A 38 -6.83 -5.85 18.87
C ARG A 38 -7.33 -5.92 17.42
N LEU A 39 -7.38 -4.78 16.75
CA LEU A 39 -7.67 -4.62 15.32
C LEU A 39 -6.79 -3.49 14.80
N VAL A 40 -6.15 -3.73 13.67
CA VAL A 40 -5.32 -2.74 12.97
C VAL A 40 -5.87 -2.60 11.56
N VAL A 41 -6.19 -1.37 11.15
CA VAL A 41 -6.67 -1.08 9.79
C VAL A 41 -5.63 -0.27 9.02
N PHE A 42 -5.52 -0.55 7.73
CA PHE A 42 -4.57 0.08 6.81
C PHE A 42 -5.31 0.85 5.72
N PRO A 43 -4.64 1.81 5.05
CA PRO A 43 -5.22 2.53 3.92
C PRO A 43 -5.57 1.60 2.74
N GLU A 44 -6.43 2.10 1.85
CA GLU A 44 -6.74 1.44 0.58
C GLU A 44 -5.47 1.21 -0.25
N ALA A 45 -5.44 0.09 -0.99
CA ALA A 45 -4.36 -0.30 -1.87
C ALA A 45 -2.97 -0.40 -1.19
N PHE A 46 -2.89 -0.50 0.14
CA PHE A 46 -1.61 -0.47 0.84
C PHE A 46 -0.62 -1.55 0.39
N VAL A 47 -1.07 -2.76 0.05
CA VAL A 47 -0.16 -3.88 -0.34
C VAL A 47 0.37 -3.75 -1.76
N GLY A 48 -0.50 -3.44 -2.74
CA GLY A 48 -0.10 -3.28 -4.15
C GLY A 48 0.46 -1.89 -4.46
N GLY A 49 0.16 -0.91 -3.63
CA GLY A 49 0.41 0.49 -3.90
C GLY A 49 -0.63 1.11 -4.83
N TYR A 50 -0.75 2.43 -4.74
CA TYR A 50 -1.53 3.23 -5.67
C TYR A 50 -0.57 4.25 -6.31
N PRO A 51 -0.01 3.98 -7.51
CA PRO A 51 1.00 4.83 -8.13
C PRO A 51 0.36 6.09 -8.74
N LYS A 52 -0.10 6.97 -7.85
CA LYS A 52 -0.81 8.20 -8.19
C LYS A 52 0.04 9.08 -9.09
N GLY A 53 -0.53 9.51 -10.21
CA GLY A 53 0.13 10.38 -11.19
C GLY A 53 0.76 9.64 -12.37
N LEU A 54 0.80 8.30 -12.36
CA LEU A 54 1.24 7.54 -13.53
C LEU A 54 0.15 7.51 -14.60
N GLY A 55 0.50 7.96 -15.81
CA GLY A 55 -0.34 7.92 -17.00
C GLY A 55 -0.05 6.73 -17.91
N PHE A 56 0.98 5.93 -17.61
CA PHE A 56 1.42 4.76 -18.39
C PHE A 56 1.60 5.04 -19.89
N GLY A 57 1.98 6.27 -20.24
CA GLY A 57 2.11 6.75 -21.62
C GLY A 57 0.86 6.58 -22.49
N ALA A 58 -0.32 6.37 -21.87
CA ALA A 58 -1.56 6.08 -22.58
C ALA A 58 -2.18 7.37 -23.12
N ARG A 59 -2.47 7.38 -24.42
CA ARG A 59 -3.20 8.44 -25.14
C ARG A 59 -4.27 7.79 -26.01
N ILE A 60 -5.24 8.57 -26.48
CA ILE A 60 -6.26 8.05 -27.41
C ILE A 60 -5.55 7.50 -28.66
N GLY A 61 -5.78 6.22 -28.96
CA GLY A 61 -5.20 5.53 -30.12
C GLY A 61 -3.72 5.15 -30.02
N SER A 62 -3.03 5.39 -28.91
CA SER A 62 -1.61 5.04 -28.78
C SER A 62 -1.14 4.83 -27.34
N ARG A 63 -0.01 4.12 -27.17
CA ARG A 63 0.71 3.99 -25.90
C ARG A 63 2.20 3.99 -26.17
N SER A 64 2.97 4.74 -25.38
CA SER A 64 4.43 4.75 -25.54
C SER A 64 5.05 3.41 -25.11
N PRO A 65 6.20 3.00 -25.68
CA PRO A 65 6.93 1.82 -25.22
C PRO A 65 7.27 1.88 -23.72
N GLU A 66 7.71 3.03 -23.23
CA GLU A 66 8.07 3.26 -21.84
C GLU A 66 6.85 3.10 -20.92
N GLY A 67 5.69 3.59 -21.37
CA GLY A 67 4.43 3.43 -20.66
C GLY A 67 3.92 1.99 -20.61
N ARG A 68 4.31 1.14 -21.57
CA ARG A 68 4.06 -0.30 -21.50
C ARG A 68 4.95 -0.96 -20.46
N GLU A 69 6.23 -0.62 -20.42
CA GLU A 69 7.13 -1.13 -19.39
C GLU A 69 6.71 -0.67 -17.99
N GLU A 70 6.32 0.60 -17.84
CA GLU A 70 5.83 1.15 -16.57
C GLU A 70 4.61 0.39 -16.03
N PHE A 71 3.71 -0.06 -16.91
CA PHE A 71 2.54 -0.86 -16.53
C PHE A 71 2.89 -2.30 -16.09
N ARG A 72 4.03 -2.85 -16.52
CA ARG A 72 4.46 -4.21 -16.17
C ARG A 72 5.25 -4.29 -14.86
N ARG A 73 5.59 -3.15 -14.27
CA ARG A 73 6.34 -3.06 -13.01
C ARG A 73 5.53 -3.54 -11.82
#